data_AF-A0A966CKC4-F1
#
_entry.id   AF-A0A966CKC4-F1
#
_cell.length_a   1.000
_cell.length_b   1.000
_cell.length_c   1.000
_cell.angle_alpha   90.00
_cell.angle_beta   90.00
_cell.angle_gamma   90.00
#
_symmetry.space_group_name_H-M   'P 1'
#
loop_
_entity.id
_entity.type
_entity.pdbx_description
1 polymer ?
#
loop_
_entity_poly.entity_id
_entity_poly.type
_entity_poly.pdbx_seq_one_letter_code
_entity_poly.pdbx_strand_id
1 'polypeptide(L)'
;MKTNLITVSTSISSKDAPLRDDIRLLGRILGDTLREQEGEATYSLIESIRRAAVGFRKTHDERDGEKLEQMLDTLSPEETLLVVRAFSYFSQLSNIAEDLHHNRRRRAHLKAGSKPQEGSLQRVLLNADAQKVAQTAMQAFFDKALISPVLTAHPTEVQRKSILNCQLIISSLLADRDRLDMTPEELEENEETLHRFILILWSTRMLRTTKLSVQDEVNNGLSFYDYTFLREIPKLYGDIEKKLEKHFGQPFDLPSFLRVGSWIGGDRDGNPFVTHEVMLDAAQRHSATALNYYMAETNLLSARFSLSSRLVDISPELAAFAAASPDEAESRADEPYRRALIAIYARLVATNEHLGHRVSHLHPVSKTVMPYTGAAEFIAELDIVIHSLERHGAFYLSRGRMRELRRAAEVFGFHLAPLD
;
A
#
# COMPACT_ATOMS: atom_id res chain seq x y z
N MET A 1 -28.66 -29.18 0.82
CA MET A 1 -27.79 -28.84 -0.34
C MET A 1 -27.36 -27.40 -0.19
N LYS A 2 -26.09 -27.16 0.17
CA LYS A 2 -25.53 -25.81 0.35
C LYS A 2 -25.47 -25.13 -1.02
N THR A 3 -26.21 -24.04 -1.22
CA THR A 3 -26.29 -23.38 -2.52
C THR A 3 -25.22 -22.28 -2.56
N ASN A 4 -24.18 -22.50 -3.35
CA ASN A 4 -23.12 -21.50 -3.57
C ASN A 4 -23.69 -20.26 -4.27
N LEU A 5 -23.37 -19.08 -3.75
CA LEU A 5 -23.81 -17.78 -4.27
C LEU A 5 -23.24 -17.39 -5.64
N ILE A 6 -22.41 -18.22 -6.28
CA ILE A 6 -21.86 -17.93 -7.62
C ILE A 6 -22.14 -19.05 -8.60
N THR A 7 -23.01 -18.73 -9.55
CA THR A 7 -23.09 -19.41 -10.83
C THR A 7 -22.11 -18.77 -11.79
N VAL A 8 -20.92 -19.35 -11.83
CA VAL A 8 -19.84 -18.99 -12.75
C VAL A 8 -20.21 -19.48 -14.14
N SER A 9 -20.00 -18.66 -15.17
CA SER A 9 -20.16 -19.04 -16.58
C SER A 9 -19.39 -20.34 -16.89
N THR A 10 -20.03 -21.27 -17.60
CA THR A 10 -19.55 -22.64 -17.83
C THR A 10 -18.50 -22.77 -18.94
N SER A 11 -17.94 -21.67 -19.47
CA SER A 11 -16.95 -21.68 -20.55
C SER A 11 -15.60 -21.04 -20.17
N ILE A 12 -15.03 -21.42 -19.03
CA ILE A 12 -13.85 -20.75 -18.46
C ILE A 12 -12.63 -21.69 -18.40
N SER A 13 -11.49 -21.21 -18.90
CA SER A 13 -10.18 -21.88 -18.94
C SER A 13 -9.72 -22.41 -17.56
N SER A 14 -8.96 -23.52 -17.52
CA SER A 14 -8.40 -24.05 -16.26
C SER A 14 -7.57 -23.03 -15.48
N LYS A 15 -7.06 -22.00 -16.18
CA LYS A 15 -6.27 -20.91 -15.61
C LYS A 15 -7.06 -19.99 -14.68
N ASP A 16 -8.38 -19.96 -14.77
CA ASP A 16 -9.23 -19.08 -13.94
C ASP A 16 -9.97 -19.84 -12.82
N ALA A 17 -9.68 -21.15 -12.66
CA ALA A 17 -10.22 -21.92 -11.55
C ALA A 17 -9.90 -21.31 -10.16
N PRO A 18 -8.67 -20.81 -9.89
CA PRO A 18 -8.36 -20.20 -8.60
C PRO A 18 -9.20 -18.94 -8.31
N LEU A 19 -9.36 -18.03 -9.29
CA LEU A 19 -10.25 -16.87 -9.17
C LEU A 19 -11.66 -17.30 -8.81
N ARG A 20 -12.15 -18.31 -9.51
CA ARG A 20 -13.50 -18.83 -9.32
C ARG A 20 -13.71 -19.35 -7.90
N ASP A 21 -12.72 -20.04 -7.36
CA ASP A 21 -12.80 -20.64 -6.05
C ASP A 21 -12.73 -19.57 -4.95
N ASP A 22 -11.92 -18.52 -5.13
CA ASP A 22 -11.89 -17.35 -4.24
C ASP A 22 -13.24 -16.61 -4.23
N ILE A 23 -13.81 -16.32 -5.40
CA ILE A 23 -15.14 -15.69 -5.49
C ILE A 23 -16.16 -16.60 -4.78
N ARG A 24 -16.14 -17.93 -5.01
CA ARG A 24 -17.05 -18.90 -4.36
C ARG A 24 -16.96 -18.91 -2.86
N LEU A 25 -15.75 -18.87 -2.32
CA LEU A 25 -15.50 -18.78 -0.90
C LEU A 25 -16.12 -17.50 -0.34
N LEU A 26 -15.73 -16.33 -0.86
CA LEU A 26 -16.21 -15.04 -0.36
C LEU A 26 -17.73 -14.90 -0.50
N GLY A 27 -18.29 -15.34 -1.62
CA GLY A 27 -19.74 -15.34 -1.83
C GLY A 27 -20.45 -16.22 -0.82
N ARG A 28 -20.00 -17.46 -0.59
CA ARG A 28 -20.58 -18.35 0.42
C ARG A 28 -20.60 -17.70 1.80
N ILE A 29 -19.45 -17.15 2.22
CA ILE A 29 -19.31 -16.48 3.52
C ILE A 29 -20.29 -15.30 3.64
N LEU A 30 -20.41 -14.47 2.59
CA LEU A 30 -21.38 -13.37 2.57
C LEU A 30 -22.82 -13.88 2.67
N GLY A 31 -23.15 -14.98 2.00
CA GLY A 31 -24.48 -15.59 2.09
C GLY A 31 -24.83 -16.13 3.46
N ASP A 32 -23.87 -16.79 4.09
CA ASP A 32 -24.02 -17.30 5.44
C ASP A 32 -24.19 -16.12 6.42
N THR A 33 -23.40 -15.04 6.24
CA THR A 33 -23.57 -13.79 6.98
C THR A 33 -24.97 -13.19 6.79
N LEU A 34 -25.48 -13.09 5.56
CA LEU A 34 -26.82 -12.57 5.28
C LEU A 34 -27.91 -13.42 5.96
N ARG A 35 -27.78 -14.74 5.88
CA ARG A 35 -28.74 -15.66 6.51
C ARG A 35 -28.75 -15.52 8.03
N GLU A 36 -27.58 -15.39 8.64
CA GLU A 36 -27.42 -15.29 10.09
C GLU A 36 -27.88 -13.93 10.62
N GLN A 37 -27.61 -12.83 9.89
CA GLN A 37 -27.91 -11.47 10.36
C GLN A 37 -29.31 -10.99 9.97
N GLU A 38 -29.79 -11.33 8.77
CA GLU A 38 -31.05 -10.80 8.21
C GLU A 38 -32.14 -11.87 8.05
N GLY A 39 -31.82 -13.15 8.31
CA GLY A 39 -32.72 -14.28 8.22
C GLY A 39 -32.85 -14.93 6.84
N GLU A 40 -33.46 -16.11 6.81
CA GLU A 40 -33.59 -16.96 5.61
C GLU A 40 -34.45 -16.31 4.51
N ALA A 41 -35.47 -15.53 4.89
CA ALA A 41 -36.36 -14.87 3.94
C ALA A 41 -35.61 -13.82 3.10
N THR A 42 -34.85 -12.95 3.76
CA THR A 42 -34.02 -11.93 3.12
C THR A 42 -32.94 -12.55 2.24
N TYR A 43 -32.26 -13.60 2.74
CA TYR A 43 -31.31 -14.35 1.95
C TYR A 43 -31.94 -14.94 0.67
N SER A 44 -33.13 -15.54 0.80
CA SER A 44 -33.86 -16.15 -0.32
C SER A 44 -34.30 -15.11 -1.35
N LEU A 45 -34.70 -13.91 -0.91
CA LEU A 45 -35.05 -12.79 -1.78
C LEU A 45 -33.83 -12.35 -2.61
N ILE A 46 -32.70 -12.06 -1.97
CA ILE A 46 -31.46 -11.63 -2.63
C ILE A 46 -30.97 -12.70 -3.62
N GLU A 47 -30.99 -13.97 -3.22
CA GLU A 47 -30.57 -15.09 -4.07
C GLU A 47 -31.50 -15.27 -5.28
N SER A 48 -32.80 -15.04 -5.11
CA SER A 48 -33.77 -15.10 -6.21
C SER A 48 -33.52 -13.98 -7.23
N ILE A 49 -33.29 -12.74 -6.76
CA ILE A 49 -32.94 -11.60 -7.62
C ILE A 49 -31.64 -11.89 -8.37
N ARG A 50 -30.62 -12.42 -7.68
CA ARG A 50 -29.33 -12.78 -8.31
C ARG A 50 -29.51 -13.82 -9.41
N ARG A 51 -30.31 -14.86 -9.17
CA ARG A 51 -30.59 -15.91 -10.16
C ARG A 51 -31.32 -15.35 -11.38
N ALA A 52 -32.32 -14.49 -11.18
CA ALA A 52 -33.03 -13.83 -12.26
C ALA A 52 -32.07 -12.96 -13.11
N ALA A 53 -31.23 -12.14 -12.47
CA ALA A 53 -30.22 -11.33 -13.16
C ALA A 53 -29.19 -12.15 -13.95
N VAL A 54 -28.71 -13.26 -13.37
CA VAL A 54 -27.80 -14.18 -14.08
C VAL A 54 -28.51 -14.90 -15.23
N GLY A 55 -29.77 -15.27 -15.06
CA GLY A 55 -30.63 -15.85 -16.10
C GLY A 55 -30.74 -14.91 -17.28
N PHE A 56 -31.23 -13.70 -17.04
CA PHE A 56 -31.38 -12.64 -18.03
C PHE A 56 -30.07 -12.34 -18.77
N ARG A 57 -28.94 -12.22 -18.05
CA ARG A 57 -27.62 -12.00 -18.69
C ARG A 57 -27.18 -13.17 -19.60
N LYS A 58 -27.63 -14.40 -19.34
CA LYS A 58 -27.28 -15.55 -20.19
C LYS A 58 -28.19 -15.67 -21.39
N THR A 59 -29.49 -15.51 -21.19
CA THR A 59 -30.51 -15.73 -22.22
C THR A 59 -30.71 -14.52 -23.11
N HIS A 60 -30.55 -13.31 -22.56
CA HIS A 60 -30.97 -12.03 -23.16
C HIS A 60 -32.46 -12.06 -23.59
N ASP A 61 -33.29 -12.87 -22.92
CA ASP A 61 -34.73 -13.00 -23.18
C ASP A 61 -35.47 -11.87 -22.44
N GLU A 62 -36.32 -11.13 -23.16
CA GLU A 62 -37.13 -10.04 -22.61
C GLU A 62 -38.01 -10.51 -21.44
N ARG A 63 -38.49 -11.76 -21.46
CA ARG A 63 -39.32 -12.32 -20.37
C ARG A 63 -38.56 -12.49 -19.07
N ASP A 64 -37.27 -12.85 -19.15
CA ASP A 64 -36.41 -12.93 -17.97
C ASP A 64 -36.11 -11.53 -17.41
N GLY A 65 -36.06 -10.52 -18.29
CA GLY A 65 -35.95 -9.10 -17.95
C GLY A 65 -37.19 -8.59 -17.22
N GLU A 66 -38.38 -8.79 -17.78
CA GLU A 66 -39.67 -8.40 -17.17
C GLU A 66 -39.85 -9.03 -15.78
N LYS A 67 -39.46 -10.30 -15.62
CA LYS A 67 -39.51 -10.98 -14.34
C LYS A 67 -38.59 -10.34 -13.30
N LEU A 68 -37.37 -9.98 -13.69
CA LEU A 68 -36.43 -9.30 -12.81
C LEU A 68 -36.97 -7.91 -12.41
N GLU A 69 -37.51 -7.16 -13.36
CA GLU A 69 -38.10 -5.83 -13.14
C GLU A 69 -39.25 -5.90 -12.13
N GLN A 70 -40.19 -6.83 -12.33
CA GLN A 70 -41.29 -7.06 -11.38
C GLN A 70 -40.80 -7.39 -9.97
N MET A 71 -39.75 -8.21 -9.84
CA MET A 71 -39.17 -8.52 -8.53
C MET A 71 -38.60 -7.27 -7.86
N LEU A 72 -37.95 -6.39 -8.61
CA LEU A 72 -37.37 -5.15 -8.09
C LEU A 72 -38.43 -4.11 -7.73
N ASP A 73 -39.50 -3.98 -8.53
CA ASP A 73 -40.59 -3.03 -8.31
C ASP A 73 -41.42 -3.33 -7.06
N THR A 74 -41.43 -4.59 -6.62
CA THR A 74 -42.18 -5.02 -5.43
C THR A 74 -41.42 -4.85 -4.12
N LEU A 75 -40.13 -4.46 -4.16
CA LEU A 75 -39.32 -4.33 -2.95
C LEU A 75 -39.80 -3.15 -2.10
N SER A 76 -39.97 -3.41 -0.80
CA SER A 76 -40.08 -2.32 0.17
C SER A 76 -38.76 -1.54 0.27
N PRO A 77 -38.77 -0.27 0.74
CA PRO A 77 -37.54 0.52 0.89
C PRO A 77 -36.46 -0.15 1.76
N GLU A 78 -36.86 -0.93 2.77
CA GLU A 78 -35.95 -1.68 3.64
C GLU A 78 -35.29 -2.85 2.87
N GLU A 79 -36.08 -3.63 2.14
CA GLU A 79 -35.57 -4.71 1.29
C GLU A 79 -34.69 -4.17 0.17
N THR A 80 -35.06 -3.03 -0.45
CA THR A 80 -34.23 -2.36 -1.46
C THR A 80 -32.84 -2.04 -0.89
N LEU A 81 -32.77 -1.50 0.34
CA LEU A 81 -31.49 -1.19 0.97
C LEU A 81 -30.64 -2.44 1.20
N LEU A 82 -31.25 -3.53 1.70
CA LEU A 82 -30.56 -4.80 1.94
C LEU A 82 -30.04 -5.41 0.63
N VAL A 83 -30.86 -5.41 -0.42
CA VAL A 83 -30.50 -5.89 -1.76
C VAL A 83 -29.33 -5.08 -2.33
N VAL A 84 -29.42 -3.75 -2.34
CA VAL A 84 -28.35 -2.88 -2.84
C VAL A 84 -27.04 -3.11 -2.09
N ARG A 85 -27.09 -3.23 -0.75
CA ARG A 85 -25.90 -3.49 0.08
C ARG A 85 -25.29 -4.86 -0.22
N ALA A 86 -26.11 -5.90 -0.34
CA ALA A 86 -25.64 -7.25 -0.64
C ALA A 86 -24.92 -7.31 -1.99
N PHE A 87 -25.51 -6.75 -3.05
CA PHE A 87 -24.87 -6.70 -4.36
C PHE A 87 -23.62 -5.82 -4.40
N SER A 88 -23.62 -4.72 -3.64
CA SER A 88 -22.44 -3.85 -3.52
C SER A 88 -21.26 -4.59 -2.88
N TYR A 89 -21.49 -5.27 -1.76
CA TYR A 89 -20.42 -6.05 -1.12
C TYR A 89 -20.01 -7.26 -1.95
N PHE A 90 -20.94 -7.92 -2.64
CA PHE A 90 -20.59 -8.98 -3.58
C PHE A 90 -19.65 -8.47 -4.68
N SER A 91 -19.91 -7.28 -5.24
CA SER A 91 -19.04 -6.65 -6.24
C SER A 91 -17.67 -6.32 -5.65
N GLN A 92 -17.61 -5.72 -4.46
CA GLN A 92 -16.33 -5.37 -3.81
C GLN A 92 -15.48 -6.62 -3.50
N LEU A 93 -16.11 -7.67 -2.97
CA LEU A 93 -15.45 -8.95 -2.68
C LEU A 93 -14.94 -9.63 -3.96
N SER A 94 -15.71 -9.55 -5.06
CA SER A 94 -15.28 -10.07 -6.36
C SER A 94 -14.07 -9.33 -6.91
N ASN A 95 -14.03 -7.99 -6.78
CA ASN A 95 -12.89 -7.17 -7.21
C ASN A 95 -11.61 -7.55 -6.45
N ILE A 96 -11.70 -7.81 -5.14
CA ILE A 96 -10.54 -8.28 -4.35
C ILE A 96 -10.01 -9.61 -4.90
N ALA A 97 -10.89 -10.56 -5.22
CA ALA A 97 -10.50 -11.84 -5.77
C ALA A 97 -9.86 -11.69 -7.17
N GLU A 98 -10.39 -10.79 -8.00
CA GLU A 98 -9.86 -10.47 -9.33
C GLU A 98 -8.46 -9.86 -9.27
N ASP A 99 -8.25 -8.86 -8.40
CA ASP A 99 -6.95 -8.23 -8.17
C ASP A 99 -5.90 -9.26 -7.69
N LEU A 100 -6.29 -10.14 -6.77
CA LEU A 100 -5.42 -11.22 -6.31
C LEU A 100 -5.09 -12.20 -7.45
N HIS A 101 -6.06 -12.53 -8.30
CA HIS A 101 -5.85 -13.42 -9.44
C HIS A 101 -4.92 -12.82 -10.49
N HIS A 102 -5.01 -11.52 -10.76
CA HIS A 102 -4.05 -10.82 -11.61
C HIS A 102 -2.62 -10.97 -11.08
N ASN A 103 -2.44 -10.78 -9.78
CA ASN A 103 -1.15 -10.99 -9.11
C ASN A 103 -0.68 -12.46 -9.17
N ARG A 104 -1.59 -13.41 -8.93
CA ARG A 104 -1.34 -14.87 -9.02
C ARG A 104 -0.86 -15.25 -10.43
N ARG A 105 -1.54 -14.78 -11.47
CA ARG A 105 -1.17 -15.02 -12.88
C ARG A 105 0.19 -14.42 -13.22
N ARG A 106 0.45 -13.17 -12.82
CA ARG A 106 1.75 -12.52 -13.01
C ARG A 106 2.87 -13.34 -12.37
N ARG A 107 2.67 -13.81 -11.14
CA ARG A 107 3.63 -14.66 -10.43
C ARG A 107 3.84 -16.01 -11.10
N ALA A 108 2.78 -16.67 -11.58
CA ALA A 108 2.90 -17.95 -12.29
C ALA A 108 3.78 -17.82 -13.54
N HIS A 109 3.61 -16.74 -14.31
CA HIS A 109 4.46 -16.45 -15.47
C HIS A 109 5.92 -16.21 -15.08
N LEU A 110 6.16 -15.44 -14.01
CA LEU A 110 7.52 -15.19 -13.51
C LEU A 110 8.20 -16.49 -13.02
N LYS A 111 7.50 -17.33 -12.26
CA LYS A 111 8.01 -18.63 -11.78
C LYS A 111 8.33 -19.59 -12.93
N ALA A 112 7.49 -19.59 -13.97
CA ALA A 112 7.69 -20.43 -15.15
C ALA A 112 8.81 -19.93 -16.08
N GLY A 113 9.45 -18.78 -15.77
CA GLY A 113 10.43 -18.18 -16.67
C GLY A 113 9.83 -17.80 -18.03
N SER A 114 8.53 -17.45 -18.06
CA SER A 114 7.86 -17.04 -19.29
C SER A 114 8.55 -15.83 -19.92
N LYS A 115 8.38 -15.67 -21.24
CA LYS A 115 8.88 -14.47 -21.94
C LYS A 115 8.35 -13.20 -21.26
N PRO A 116 9.16 -12.12 -21.21
CA PRO A 116 8.73 -10.85 -20.64
C PRO A 116 7.43 -10.37 -21.26
N GLN A 117 6.46 -10.03 -20.41
CA GLN A 117 5.13 -9.57 -20.84
C GLN A 117 5.16 -8.09 -21.21
N GLU A 118 4.19 -7.68 -22.02
CA GLU A 118 3.94 -6.26 -22.30
C GLU A 118 3.70 -5.50 -20.97
N GLY A 119 4.22 -4.27 -20.90
CA GLY A 119 4.20 -3.45 -19.68
C GLY A 119 5.23 -3.84 -18.61
N SER A 120 6.07 -4.87 -18.83
CA SER A 120 7.16 -5.21 -17.91
C SER A 120 8.46 -4.48 -18.23
N LEU A 121 9.21 -4.08 -17.21
CA LEU A 121 10.53 -3.44 -17.40
C LEU A 121 11.49 -4.32 -18.21
N GLN A 122 11.47 -5.64 -18.02
CA GLN A 122 12.35 -6.53 -18.77
C GLN A 122 12.03 -6.53 -20.27
N ARG A 123 10.76 -6.42 -20.66
CA ARG A 123 10.35 -6.25 -22.05
C ARG A 123 10.84 -4.93 -22.63
N VAL A 124 10.75 -3.85 -21.85
CA VAL A 124 11.27 -2.52 -22.24
C VAL A 124 12.78 -2.56 -22.48
N LEU A 125 13.55 -3.22 -21.61
CA LEU A 125 15.00 -3.38 -21.79
C LEU A 125 15.35 -4.19 -23.05
N LEU A 126 14.61 -5.25 -23.35
CA LEU A 126 14.80 -6.00 -24.61
C LEU A 126 14.50 -5.14 -25.85
N ASN A 127 13.51 -4.27 -25.78
CA ASN A 127 13.21 -3.33 -26.86
C ASN A 127 14.32 -2.29 -27.00
N ALA A 128 14.88 -1.81 -25.88
CA ALA A 128 16.02 -0.90 -25.85
C ALA A 128 17.27 -1.55 -26.49
N ASP A 129 17.54 -2.82 -26.20
CA ASP A 129 18.61 -3.60 -26.83
C ASP A 129 18.43 -3.71 -28.35
N ALA A 130 17.21 -4.04 -28.80
CA ALA A 130 16.88 -4.16 -30.22
C ALA A 130 17.12 -2.83 -30.97
N GLN A 131 16.93 -1.70 -30.28
CA GLN A 131 17.18 -0.36 -30.79
C GLN A 131 18.60 0.16 -30.48
N LYS A 132 19.45 -0.64 -29.82
CA LYS A 132 20.82 -0.30 -29.43
C LYS A 132 20.91 0.99 -28.60
N VAL A 133 19.98 1.17 -27.66
CA VAL A 133 19.99 2.33 -26.76
C VAL A 133 21.19 2.23 -25.82
N ALA A 134 22.09 3.21 -25.90
CA ALA A 134 23.26 3.28 -25.01
C ALA A 134 22.84 3.67 -23.59
N GLN A 135 23.63 3.25 -22.59
CA GLN A 135 23.39 3.62 -21.18
C GLN A 135 23.34 5.14 -20.98
N THR A 136 24.20 5.90 -21.66
CA THR A 136 24.21 7.37 -21.58
C THR A 136 22.90 8.01 -22.07
N ALA A 137 22.28 7.42 -23.09
CA ALA A 137 20.97 7.86 -23.58
C ALA A 137 19.86 7.51 -22.59
N MET A 138 19.92 6.32 -21.98
CA MET A 138 18.99 5.90 -20.93
C MET A 138 19.10 6.79 -19.68
N GLN A 139 20.33 7.13 -19.27
CA GLN A 139 20.60 8.07 -18.18
C GLN A 139 20.01 9.44 -18.49
N ALA A 140 20.33 10.00 -19.66
CA ALA A 140 19.82 11.30 -20.09
C ALA A 140 18.28 11.36 -20.18
N PHE A 141 17.62 10.22 -20.44
CA PHE A 141 16.17 10.10 -20.34
C PHE A 141 15.70 10.22 -18.89
N PHE A 142 16.25 9.41 -17.97
CA PHE A 142 15.83 9.43 -16.56
C PHE A 142 16.18 10.73 -15.84
N ASP A 143 17.27 11.41 -16.23
CA ASP A 143 17.66 12.73 -15.70
C ASP A 143 16.59 13.81 -15.95
N LYS A 144 15.72 13.61 -16.94
CA LYS A 144 14.64 14.55 -17.32
C LYS A 144 13.24 13.97 -17.13
N ALA A 145 13.13 12.67 -16.84
CA ALA A 145 11.85 12.02 -16.73
C ALA A 145 11.11 12.50 -15.48
N LEU A 146 9.81 12.77 -15.64
CA LEU A 146 8.89 13.04 -14.54
C LEU A 146 7.56 12.33 -14.81
N ILE A 147 7.19 11.46 -13.90
CA ILE A 147 5.87 10.84 -13.81
C ILE A 147 5.29 11.30 -12.47
N SER A 148 4.24 12.10 -12.53
CA SER A 148 3.58 12.66 -11.34
C SER A 148 2.10 12.31 -11.29
N PRO A 149 1.71 11.11 -10.80
CA PRO A 149 0.32 10.81 -10.54
C PRO A 149 -0.17 11.70 -9.41
N VAL A 150 -1.24 12.46 -9.64
CA VAL A 150 -1.80 13.40 -8.67
C VAL A 150 -3.06 12.80 -8.07
N LEU A 151 -3.06 12.64 -6.74
CA LEU A 151 -4.23 12.16 -6.00
C LEU A 151 -5.28 13.26 -5.94
N THR A 152 -6.51 12.91 -6.30
CA THR A 152 -7.67 13.79 -6.23
C THR A 152 -8.70 13.21 -5.27
N ALA A 153 -9.54 14.08 -4.68
CA ALA A 153 -10.64 13.61 -3.85
C ALA A 153 -11.69 12.94 -4.75
N HIS A 154 -12.17 11.76 -4.37
CA HIS A 154 -13.21 11.10 -5.16
C HIS A 154 -14.58 11.72 -4.84
N PRO A 155 -15.29 12.30 -5.83
CA PRO A 155 -16.48 13.13 -5.58
C PRO A 155 -17.69 12.36 -5.02
N THR A 156 -17.75 11.04 -5.21
CA THR A 156 -18.92 10.21 -4.86
C THR A 156 -18.59 8.98 -4.01
N GLU A 157 -17.32 8.64 -3.85
CA GLU A 157 -16.92 7.34 -3.28
C GLU A 157 -15.62 7.45 -2.50
N VAL A 158 -15.68 8.17 -1.38
CA VAL A 158 -14.62 8.07 -0.40
C VAL A 158 -14.94 6.90 0.51
N GLN A 159 -14.55 5.70 0.08
CA GLN A 159 -14.63 4.49 0.89
C GLN A 159 -14.02 4.78 2.26
N ARG A 160 -14.75 4.42 3.31
CA ARG A 160 -14.30 4.70 4.69
C ARG A 160 -13.02 3.92 4.94
N LYS A 161 -12.05 4.52 5.63
CA LYS A 161 -10.82 3.84 6.08
C LYS A 161 -11.11 2.48 6.74
N SER A 162 -12.21 2.35 7.48
CA SER A 162 -12.64 1.08 8.08
C SER A 162 -12.98 0.00 7.04
N ILE A 163 -13.65 0.35 5.95
CA ILE A 163 -13.97 -0.56 4.84
C ILE A 163 -12.68 -0.98 4.14
N LEU A 164 -11.83 -0.01 3.79
CA LEU A 164 -10.52 -0.26 3.18
C LEU A 164 -9.66 -1.20 4.05
N ASN A 165 -9.60 -0.98 5.36
CA ASN A 165 -8.87 -1.85 6.28
C ASN A 165 -9.40 -3.29 6.24
N CYS A 166 -10.73 -3.49 6.22
CA CYS A 166 -11.31 -4.83 6.11
C CYS A 166 -10.97 -5.47 4.76
N GLN A 167 -11.04 -4.72 3.67
CA GLN A 167 -10.68 -5.21 2.33
C GLN A 167 -9.21 -5.64 2.26
N LEU A 168 -8.29 -4.85 2.82
CA LEU A 168 -6.86 -5.18 2.89
C LEU A 168 -6.62 -6.47 3.70
N ILE A 169 -7.34 -6.67 4.80
CA ILE A 169 -7.24 -7.89 5.61
C ILE A 169 -7.80 -9.10 4.85
N ILE A 170 -8.97 -8.97 4.22
CA ILE A 170 -9.54 -10.04 3.38
C ILE A 170 -8.60 -10.40 2.23
N SER A 171 -8.01 -9.40 1.58
CA SER A 171 -7.01 -9.61 0.51
C SER A 171 -5.78 -10.36 1.03
N SER A 172 -5.28 -10.02 2.23
CA SER A 172 -4.16 -10.73 2.85
C SER A 172 -4.51 -12.18 3.15
N LEU A 173 -5.68 -12.45 3.73
CA LEU A 173 -6.12 -13.80 4.07
C LEU A 173 -6.24 -14.69 2.83
N LEU A 174 -6.79 -14.17 1.73
CA LEU A 174 -6.82 -14.90 0.45
C LEU A 174 -5.43 -15.09 -0.15
N ALA A 175 -4.55 -14.09 -0.04
CA ALA A 175 -3.17 -14.22 -0.49
C ALA A 175 -2.40 -15.28 0.31
N ASP A 176 -2.67 -15.41 1.60
CA ASP A 176 -2.05 -16.42 2.46
C ASP A 176 -2.53 -17.83 2.10
N ARG A 177 -3.84 -18.01 1.83
CA ARG A 177 -4.37 -19.29 1.31
C ARG A 177 -3.73 -19.72 -0.01
N ASP A 178 -3.33 -18.77 -0.85
CA ASP A 178 -2.65 -19.04 -2.13
C ASP A 178 -1.15 -19.36 -1.96
N ARG A 179 -0.52 -18.87 -0.89
CA ARG A 179 0.95 -18.81 -0.75
C ARG A 179 1.50 -19.76 0.30
N LEU A 180 0.71 -20.10 1.31
CA LEU A 180 1.10 -20.93 2.44
C LEU A 180 0.50 -22.32 2.28
N ASP A 181 1.30 -23.34 2.60
CA ASP A 181 0.83 -24.71 2.71
C ASP A 181 0.16 -24.89 4.09
N MET A 182 -1.07 -24.37 4.20
CA MET A 182 -1.83 -24.36 5.45
C MET A 182 -2.34 -25.75 5.80
N THR A 183 -2.20 -26.11 7.07
CA THR A 183 -2.88 -27.26 7.67
C THR A 183 -4.40 -27.07 7.66
N PRO A 184 -5.20 -28.15 7.84
CA PRO A 184 -6.65 -28.04 7.93
C PRO A 184 -7.14 -27.08 9.02
N GLU A 185 -6.48 -27.05 10.18
CA GLU A 185 -6.80 -26.17 11.31
C GLU A 185 -6.51 -24.70 10.95
N GLU A 186 -5.35 -24.41 10.36
CA GLU A 186 -5.02 -23.05 9.89
C GLU A 186 -5.98 -22.57 8.78
N LEU A 187 -6.45 -23.46 7.90
CA LEU A 187 -7.45 -23.12 6.89
C LEU A 187 -8.81 -22.78 7.50
N GLU A 188 -9.19 -23.45 8.58
CA GLU A 188 -10.41 -23.19 9.35
C GLU A 188 -10.32 -21.85 10.08
N GLU A 189 -9.21 -21.57 10.79
CA GLU A 189 -8.97 -20.28 11.44
C GLU A 189 -8.93 -19.11 10.44
N ASN A 190 -8.32 -19.33 9.27
CA ASN A 190 -8.30 -18.35 8.19
C ASN A 190 -9.71 -18.07 7.66
N GLU A 191 -10.53 -19.11 7.45
CA GLU A 191 -11.91 -18.96 7.00
C GLU A 191 -12.79 -18.29 8.06
N GLU A 192 -12.63 -18.64 9.34
CA GLU A 192 -13.34 -17.98 10.45
C GLU A 192 -12.97 -16.50 10.52
N THR A 193 -11.70 -16.17 10.26
CA THR A 193 -11.24 -14.77 10.20
C THR A 193 -11.85 -14.04 9.00
N LEU A 194 -11.98 -14.68 7.82
CA LEU A 194 -12.73 -14.13 6.68
C LEU A 194 -14.20 -13.86 7.06
N HIS A 195 -14.87 -14.78 7.76
CA HIS A 195 -16.22 -14.59 8.28
C HIS A 195 -16.31 -13.36 9.19
N ARG A 196 -15.38 -13.20 10.14
CA ARG A 196 -15.34 -12.04 11.05
C ARG A 196 -15.27 -10.72 10.28
N PHE A 197 -14.39 -10.61 9.29
CA PHE A 197 -14.23 -9.35 8.53
C PHE A 197 -15.36 -9.09 7.53
N ILE A 198 -15.96 -10.13 6.94
CA ILE A 198 -17.15 -9.97 6.11
C ILE A 198 -18.36 -9.54 6.98
N LEU A 199 -18.50 -10.09 8.18
CA LEU A 199 -19.51 -9.65 9.15
C LEU A 199 -19.28 -8.19 9.57
N ILE A 200 -18.02 -7.78 9.83
CA ILE A 200 -17.69 -6.38 10.13
C ILE A 200 -18.09 -5.47 8.95
N LEU A 201 -17.79 -5.87 7.70
CA LEU A 201 -18.22 -5.13 6.51
C LEU A 201 -19.74 -5.03 6.45
N TRP A 202 -20.45 -6.14 6.63
CA TRP A 202 -21.92 -6.17 6.64
C TRP A 202 -22.50 -5.27 7.74
N SER A 203 -21.90 -5.23 8.92
CA SER A 203 -22.35 -4.37 10.03
C SER A 203 -21.86 -2.92 9.90
N THR A 204 -21.00 -2.61 8.93
CA THR A 204 -20.51 -1.27 8.68
C THR A 204 -21.41 -0.53 7.69
N ARG A 205 -21.75 0.73 8.02
CA ARG A 205 -22.48 1.61 7.12
C ARG A 205 -21.62 1.93 5.88
N MET A 206 -22.09 1.49 4.71
CA MET A 206 -21.44 1.71 3.42
C MET A 206 -21.42 3.19 3.02
N LEU A 207 -22.58 3.85 3.14
CA LEU A 207 -22.71 5.27 2.84
C LEU A 207 -22.58 6.12 4.10
N ARG A 208 -21.92 7.28 3.95
CA ARG A 208 -21.92 8.33 4.97
C ARG A 208 -23.20 9.14 4.83
N THR A 209 -23.81 9.45 5.97
CA THR A 209 -25.01 10.31 6.05
C THR A 209 -24.67 11.80 6.03
N THR A 210 -23.39 12.14 6.15
CA THR A 210 -22.87 13.51 6.18
C THR A 210 -21.77 13.67 5.13
N LYS A 211 -21.70 14.85 4.51
CA LYS A 211 -20.60 15.23 3.62
C LYS A 211 -19.28 15.15 4.40
N LEU A 212 -18.21 14.69 3.75
CA LEU A 212 -16.89 14.68 4.35
C LEU A 212 -16.38 16.10 4.54
N SER A 213 -15.65 16.31 5.63
CA SER A 213 -14.81 17.50 5.74
C SER A 213 -13.60 17.34 4.83
N VAL A 214 -12.99 18.45 4.41
CA VAL A 214 -11.75 18.40 3.61
C VAL A 214 -10.65 17.67 4.40
N GLN A 215 -10.61 17.83 5.73
CA GLN A 215 -9.66 17.13 6.59
C GLN A 215 -9.85 15.61 6.56
N ASP A 216 -11.09 15.12 6.48
CA ASP A 216 -11.36 13.69 6.30
C ASP A 216 -10.84 13.18 4.96
N GLU A 217 -11.03 13.96 3.88
CA GLU A 217 -10.52 13.61 2.55
C GLU A 217 -8.99 13.53 2.56
N VAL A 218 -8.31 14.50 3.18
CA VAL A 218 -6.85 14.48 3.39
C VAL A 218 -6.43 13.22 4.13
N ASN A 219 -7.08 12.90 5.25
CA ASN A 219 -6.75 11.69 6.03
C ASN A 219 -6.96 10.39 5.23
N ASN A 220 -7.98 10.33 4.37
CA ASN A 220 -8.22 9.18 3.51
C ASN A 220 -7.13 9.10 2.42
N GLY A 221 -6.77 10.22 1.79
CA GLY A 221 -5.67 10.29 0.82
C GLY A 221 -4.33 9.86 1.42
N LEU A 222 -4.00 10.35 2.62
CA LEU A 222 -2.78 9.99 3.34
C LEU A 222 -2.68 8.50 3.67
N SER A 223 -3.82 7.81 3.84
CA SER A 223 -3.79 6.37 4.12
C SER A 223 -3.10 5.57 3.01
N PHE A 224 -3.26 5.96 1.74
CA PHE A 224 -2.59 5.30 0.61
C PHE A 224 -1.05 5.38 0.68
N TYR A 225 -0.51 6.43 1.30
CA TYR A 225 0.92 6.54 1.53
C TYR A 225 1.39 5.51 2.56
N ASP A 226 0.68 5.38 3.67
CA ASP A 226 1.05 4.50 4.78
C ASP A 226 1.12 3.02 4.37
N TYR A 227 0.10 2.52 3.66
CA TYR A 227 0.03 1.10 3.32
C TYR A 227 0.63 0.75 1.95
N THR A 228 0.85 1.73 1.06
CA THR A 228 1.41 1.50 -0.28
C THR A 228 2.61 2.38 -0.59
N PHE A 229 2.41 3.69 -0.84
CA PHE A 229 3.42 4.46 -1.57
C PHE A 229 4.77 4.59 -0.86
N LEU A 230 4.77 4.83 0.46
CA LEU A 230 6.00 5.00 1.25
C LEU A 230 6.88 3.74 1.23
N ARG A 231 6.30 2.57 0.98
CA ARG A 231 7.00 1.28 0.97
C ARG A 231 7.28 0.79 -0.45
N GLU A 232 6.30 0.87 -1.35
CA GLU A 232 6.38 0.24 -2.66
C GLU A 232 7.09 1.12 -3.70
N ILE A 233 7.02 2.46 -3.59
CA ILE A 233 7.77 3.32 -4.52
C ILE A 233 9.28 3.17 -4.32
N PRO A 234 9.85 3.23 -3.10
CA PRO A 234 11.29 3.00 -2.90
C PRO A 234 11.76 1.62 -3.38
N LYS A 235 10.95 0.57 -3.17
CA LYS A 235 11.23 -0.78 -3.70
C LYS A 235 11.24 -0.80 -5.21
N LEU A 236 10.28 -0.12 -5.86
CA LEU A 236 10.23 -0.01 -7.32
C LEU A 236 11.51 0.63 -7.87
N TYR A 237 11.97 1.73 -7.30
CA TYR A 237 13.28 2.33 -7.66
C TYR A 237 14.41 1.32 -7.52
N GLY A 238 14.48 0.66 -6.36
CA GLY A 238 15.52 -0.33 -6.09
C GLY A 238 15.51 -1.51 -7.07
N ASP A 239 14.34 -1.95 -7.51
CA ASP A 239 14.16 -3.01 -8.51
C ASP A 239 14.55 -2.55 -9.92
N ILE A 240 14.25 -1.29 -10.27
CA ILE A 240 14.63 -0.71 -11.57
C ILE A 240 16.15 -0.58 -11.63
N GLU A 241 16.77 0.05 -10.64
CA GLU A 241 18.24 0.18 -10.53
C GLU A 241 18.93 -1.16 -10.67
N LYS A 242 18.47 -2.17 -9.92
CA LYS A 242 19.07 -3.52 -9.96
C LYS A 242 18.98 -4.14 -11.35
N LYS A 243 17.89 -3.91 -12.08
CA LYS A 243 17.71 -4.40 -13.44
C LYS A 243 18.57 -3.64 -14.44
N LEU A 244 18.71 -2.33 -14.28
CA LEU A 244 19.58 -1.50 -15.11
C LEU A 244 21.05 -1.82 -14.87
N GLU A 245 21.48 -1.95 -13.61
CA GLU A 245 22.83 -2.36 -13.22
C GLU A 245 23.18 -3.72 -13.82
N LYS A 246 22.27 -4.71 -13.70
CA LYS A 246 22.47 -6.02 -14.31
C LYS A 246 22.55 -5.96 -15.84
N HIS A 247 21.76 -5.09 -16.46
CA HIS A 247 21.67 -4.98 -17.91
C HIS A 247 22.91 -4.31 -18.51
N PHE A 248 23.41 -3.23 -17.89
CA PHE A 248 24.58 -2.50 -18.36
C PHE A 248 25.91 -2.98 -17.76
N GLY A 249 25.87 -3.80 -16.70
CA GLY A 249 27.06 -4.34 -16.03
C GLY A 249 27.79 -3.34 -15.12
N GLN A 250 27.19 -2.18 -14.83
CA GLN A 250 27.74 -1.15 -13.96
C GLN A 250 26.63 -0.42 -13.19
N PRO A 251 26.94 0.23 -12.05
CA PRO A 251 25.96 0.98 -11.28
C PRO A 251 25.18 1.97 -12.14
N PHE A 252 23.89 2.10 -11.85
CA PHE A 252 23.00 3.05 -12.52
C PHE A 252 22.40 3.97 -11.47
N ASP A 253 22.71 5.26 -11.55
CA ASP A 253 22.08 6.25 -10.69
C ASP A 253 20.72 6.62 -11.28
N LEU A 254 19.66 6.36 -10.53
CA LEU A 254 18.29 6.58 -10.98
C LEU A 254 17.74 7.82 -10.26
N PRO A 255 17.57 8.96 -10.96
CA PRO A 255 16.91 10.14 -10.42
C PRO A 255 15.47 9.82 -10.01
N SER A 256 14.95 10.57 -9.04
CA SER A 256 13.55 10.46 -8.59
C SER A 256 12.57 10.95 -9.66
N PHE A 257 12.30 10.13 -10.68
CA PHE A 257 11.42 10.42 -11.81
C PHE A 257 9.93 10.20 -11.48
N LEU A 258 9.59 9.22 -10.65
CA LEU A 258 8.24 8.96 -10.15
C LEU A 258 8.04 9.64 -8.78
N ARG A 259 7.13 10.61 -8.73
CA ARG A 259 6.73 11.33 -7.51
C ARG A 259 5.21 11.39 -7.44
N VAL A 260 4.61 11.24 -6.28
CA VAL A 260 3.14 11.36 -6.15
C VAL A 260 2.82 12.81 -5.78
N GLY A 261 1.83 13.41 -6.44
CA GLY A 261 1.27 14.72 -6.08
C GLY A 261 -0.09 14.61 -5.41
N SER A 262 -0.60 15.70 -4.87
CA SER A 262 -1.93 15.75 -4.25
C SER A 262 -2.65 17.06 -4.55
N TRP A 263 -3.94 16.96 -4.89
CA TRP A 263 -4.90 18.08 -4.87
C TRP A 263 -5.76 18.06 -3.61
N ILE A 264 -5.69 16.99 -2.82
CA ILE A 264 -6.57 16.80 -1.66
C ILE A 264 -6.17 17.77 -0.56
N GLY A 265 -7.03 18.75 -0.31
CA GLY A 265 -6.77 19.85 0.63
C GLY A 265 -6.06 21.06 0.01
N GLY A 266 -5.71 21.00 -1.28
CA GLY A 266 -5.09 22.08 -2.04
C GLY A 266 -6.04 22.73 -3.05
N ASP A 267 -6.80 21.92 -3.79
CA ASP A 267 -7.71 22.41 -4.84
C ASP A 267 -8.90 23.19 -4.27
N ARG A 268 -8.97 24.48 -4.65
CA ARG A 268 -10.00 25.43 -4.20
C ARG A 268 -11.02 25.75 -5.29
N ASP A 269 -10.87 25.21 -6.50
CA ASP A 269 -11.75 25.54 -7.62
C ASP A 269 -13.18 25.05 -7.32
N GLY A 270 -14.12 25.99 -7.27
CA GLY A 270 -15.51 25.73 -6.90
C GLY A 270 -15.76 25.20 -5.48
N ASN A 271 -14.74 25.14 -4.61
CA ASN A 271 -14.85 24.55 -3.26
C ASN A 271 -14.52 25.55 -2.13
N PRO A 272 -15.53 26.25 -1.56
CA PRO A 272 -15.30 27.26 -0.52
C PRO A 272 -14.80 26.67 0.81
N PHE A 273 -14.87 25.35 1.00
CA PHE A 273 -14.43 24.69 2.22
C PHE A 273 -12.91 24.49 2.29
N VAL A 274 -12.18 24.70 1.18
CA VAL A 274 -10.71 24.67 1.17
C VAL A 274 -10.20 26.08 1.47
N THR A 275 -10.01 26.37 2.76
CA THR A 275 -9.46 27.63 3.26
C THR A 275 -7.94 27.55 3.40
N HIS A 276 -7.29 28.68 3.69
CA HIS A 276 -5.85 28.71 3.96
C HIS A 276 -5.46 27.87 5.20
N GLU A 277 -6.32 27.81 6.21
CA GLU A 277 -6.13 26.98 7.41
C GLU A 277 -6.20 25.48 7.06
N VAL A 278 -7.13 25.11 6.17
CA VAL A 278 -7.28 23.73 5.68
C VAL A 278 -6.07 23.31 4.85
N MET A 279 -5.59 24.18 3.97
CA MET A 279 -4.38 23.91 3.17
C MET A 279 -3.14 23.76 4.07
N LEU A 280 -3.01 24.61 5.10
CA LEU A 280 -1.91 24.50 6.07
C LEU A 280 -2.00 23.19 6.87
N ASP A 281 -3.19 22.83 7.39
CA ASP A 281 -3.42 21.55 8.06
C ASP A 281 -3.11 20.36 7.13
N ALA A 282 -3.49 20.43 5.85
CA ALA A 282 -3.18 19.40 4.87
C ALA A 282 -1.66 19.26 4.65
N ALA A 283 -0.93 20.36 4.48
CA ALA A 283 0.53 20.34 4.35
C ALA A 283 1.22 19.81 5.62
N GLN A 284 0.73 20.18 6.81
CA GLN A 284 1.23 19.69 8.09
C GLN A 284 1.02 18.18 8.23
N ARG A 285 -0.16 17.66 7.87
CA ARG A 285 -0.45 16.23 7.91
C ARG A 285 0.40 15.43 6.94
N HIS A 286 0.60 15.92 5.71
CA HIS A 286 1.53 15.30 4.76
C HIS A 286 2.95 15.21 5.36
N SER A 287 3.45 16.32 5.91
CA SER A 287 4.76 16.37 6.56
C SER A 287 4.87 15.39 7.73
N ALA A 288 3.86 15.36 8.62
CA ALA A 288 3.81 14.45 9.74
C ALA A 288 3.77 12.97 9.30
N THR A 289 3.05 12.63 8.24
CA THR A 289 3.01 11.27 7.69
C THR A 289 4.40 10.83 7.21
N ALA A 290 5.14 11.67 6.49
CA ALA A 290 6.50 11.34 6.05
C ALA A 290 7.45 11.15 7.24
N LEU A 291 7.45 12.08 8.20
CA LEU A 291 8.33 12.03 9.36
C LEU A 291 8.02 10.84 10.29
N ASN A 292 6.75 10.50 10.50
CA ASN A 292 6.34 9.32 11.25
C ASN A 292 6.87 8.03 10.60
N TYR A 293 6.82 7.93 9.27
CA TYR A 293 7.40 6.80 8.55
C TYR A 293 8.92 6.73 8.74
N TYR A 294 9.64 7.84 8.60
CA TYR A 294 11.09 7.86 8.79
C TYR A 294 11.48 7.50 10.22
N MET A 295 10.77 8.02 11.23
CA MET A 295 10.99 7.67 12.64
C MET A 295 10.77 6.18 12.89
N ALA A 296 9.68 5.61 12.37
CA ALA A 296 9.39 4.18 12.49
C ALA A 296 10.49 3.30 11.88
N GLU A 297 10.92 3.61 10.65
CA GLU A 297 11.95 2.87 9.94
C GLU A 297 13.32 2.99 10.59
N THR A 298 13.68 4.20 11.05
CA THR A 298 14.96 4.45 11.72
C THR A 298 15.03 3.74 13.07
N ASN A 299 13.94 3.75 13.84
CA ASN A 299 13.86 3.02 15.10
C ASN A 299 13.95 1.50 14.88
N LEU A 300 13.36 0.98 13.81
CA LEU A 300 13.47 -0.42 13.46
C LEU A 300 14.91 -0.81 13.06
N LEU A 301 15.57 0.05 12.28
CA LEU A 301 16.96 -0.15 11.86
C LEU A 301 17.91 -0.07 13.06
N SER A 302 17.73 0.89 13.97
CA SER A 302 18.57 1.02 15.17
C SER A 302 18.47 -0.22 16.05
N ALA A 303 17.27 -0.78 16.21
CA ALA A 303 17.08 -2.03 16.96
C ALA A 303 17.82 -3.22 16.32
N ARG A 304 17.97 -3.25 14.98
CA ARG A 304 18.55 -4.38 14.23
C ARG A 304 20.04 -4.25 13.96
N PHE A 305 20.58 -3.03 13.85
CA PHE A 305 21.98 -2.79 13.43
C PHE A 305 22.93 -2.76 14.64
N SER A 306 22.98 -3.87 15.39
CA SER A 306 23.87 -4.08 16.54
C SER A 306 25.31 -4.47 16.12
N LEU A 307 25.80 -3.92 15.01
CA LEU A 307 27.11 -4.30 14.48
C LEU A 307 28.19 -3.76 15.41
N SER A 308 28.98 -4.67 15.99
CA SER A 308 30.05 -4.31 16.91
C SER A 308 31.30 -3.85 16.15
N SER A 309 31.86 -2.71 16.54
CA SER A 309 33.16 -2.19 16.06
C SER A 309 34.35 -3.09 16.39
N ARG A 310 34.15 -4.12 17.24
CA ARG A 310 35.13 -5.18 17.50
C ARG A 310 35.17 -6.24 16.41
N LEU A 311 34.13 -6.32 15.57
CA LEU A 311 33.96 -7.35 14.55
C LEU A 311 33.95 -6.79 13.13
N VAL A 312 33.58 -5.51 12.95
CA VAL A 312 33.53 -4.86 11.65
C VAL A 312 34.30 -3.56 11.65
N ASP A 313 34.91 -3.25 10.51
CA ASP A 313 35.51 -1.94 10.28
C ASP A 313 34.42 -0.87 10.12
N ILE A 314 34.70 0.33 10.61
CA ILE A 314 33.83 1.49 10.45
C ILE A 314 34.58 2.63 9.77
N SER A 315 33.84 3.42 9.00
CA SER A 315 34.36 4.65 8.44
C SER A 315 34.63 5.70 9.55
N PRO A 316 35.65 6.56 9.40
CA PRO A 316 35.87 7.68 10.33
C PRO A 316 34.65 8.58 10.49
N GLU A 317 33.90 8.78 9.41
CA GLU A 317 32.68 9.59 9.38
C GLU A 317 31.59 8.97 10.26
N LEU A 318 31.36 7.65 10.15
CA LEU A 318 30.42 6.95 11.02
C LEU A 318 30.89 6.96 12.48
N ALA A 319 32.19 6.79 12.73
CA ALA A 319 32.74 6.81 14.09
C ALA A 319 32.49 8.17 14.77
N ALA A 320 32.77 9.27 14.06
CA ALA A 320 32.49 10.62 14.54
C ALA A 320 30.99 10.84 14.77
N PHE A 321 30.15 10.37 13.85
CA PHE A 321 28.70 10.51 13.96
C PHE A 321 28.13 9.73 15.15
N ALA A 322 28.55 8.48 15.34
CA ALA A 322 28.16 7.65 16.47
C ALA A 322 28.63 8.22 17.81
N ALA A 323 29.81 8.86 17.85
CA ALA A 323 30.32 9.52 19.06
C ALA A 323 29.46 10.72 19.49
N ALA A 324 28.82 11.40 18.53
CA ALA A 324 27.89 12.50 18.79
C ALA A 324 26.46 12.04 19.13
N SER A 325 26.21 10.73 19.20
CA SER A 325 24.90 10.18 19.52
C SER A 325 24.45 10.54 20.94
N PRO A 326 23.16 10.86 21.17
CA PRO A 326 22.62 11.06 22.52
C PRO A 326 22.51 9.76 23.33
N ASP A 327 22.84 8.61 22.74
CA ASP A 327 22.89 7.33 23.45
C ASP A 327 24.22 7.16 24.19
N GLU A 328 24.16 7.26 25.52
CA GLU A 328 25.30 7.13 26.45
C GLU A 328 25.35 5.74 27.13
N ALA A 329 24.52 4.79 26.70
CA ALA A 329 24.51 3.47 27.31
C ALA A 329 25.81 2.69 27.02
N GLU A 330 26.58 2.40 28.08
CA GLU A 330 27.85 1.65 28.01
C GLU A 330 27.72 0.32 27.27
N SER A 331 26.58 -0.37 27.44
CA SER A 331 26.30 -1.65 26.79
C SER A 331 26.18 -1.58 25.26
N ARG A 332 26.10 -0.38 24.68
CA ARG A 332 25.99 -0.11 23.25
C ARG A 332 27.19 0.69 22.72
N ALA A 333 28.20 0.94 23.56
CA ALA A 333 29.34 1.78 23.21
C ALA A 333 30.11 1.24 21.99
N ASP A 334 30.19 -0.08 21.83
CA ASP A 334 30.82 -0.73 20.71
C ASP A 334 29.88 -0.96 19.51
N GLU A 335 28.65 -0.43 19.49
CA GLU A 335 27.67 -0.59 18.41
C GLU A 335 27.43 0.73 17.63
N PRO A 336 28.41 1.20 16.83
CA PRO A 336 28.38 2.53 16.21
C PRO A 336 27.20 2.73 15.25
N TYR A 337 26.79 1.70 14.51
CA TYR A 337 25.65 1.80 13.58
C TYR A 337 24.33 2.04 14.32
N ARG A 338 24.09 1.30 15.41
CA ARG A 338 22.92 1.52 16.27
C ARG A 338 22.93 2.93 16.86
N ARG A 339 24.07 3.38 17.40
CA ARG A 339 24.20 4.72 17.99
C ARG A 339 23.97 5.83 16.97
N ALA A 340 24.49 5.71 15.75
CA ALA A 340 24.23 6.64 14.66
C ALA A 340 22.73 6.71 14.31
N LEU A 341 22.05 5.56 14.19
CA LEU A 341 20.61 5.52 13.90
C LEU A 341 19.76 6.09 15.06
N ILE A 342 20.18 5.93 16.32
CA ILE A 342 19.53 6.58 17.46
C ILE A 342 19.68 8.11 17.37
N ALA A 343 20.84 8.60 16.92
CA ALA A 343 21.05 10.03 16.70
C ALA A 343 20.12 10.57 15.60
N ILE A 344 20.04 9.88 14.46
CA ILE A 344 19.10 10.20 13.37
C ILE A 344 17.65 10.24 13.90
N TYR A 345 17.25 9.21 14.64
CA TYR A 345 15.91 9.15 15.22
C TYR A 345 15.62 10.35 16.13
N ALA A 346 16.57 10.72 16.99
CA ALA A 346 16.41 11.87 17.89
C ALA A 346 16.29 13.19 17.11
N ARG A 347 17.05 13.37 16.03
CA ARG A 347 16.95 14.53 15.14
C ARG A 347 15.61 14.57 14.39
N LEU A 348 15.10 13.42 13.94
CA LEU A 348 13.76 13.33 13.34
C LEU A 348 12.66 13.74 14.33
N VAL A 349 12.75 13.31 15.59
CA VAL A 349 11.80 13.73 16.64
C VAL A 349 11.89 15.24 16.88
N ALA A 350 13.10 15.80 17.02
CA ALA A 350 13.29 17.23 17.17
C ALA A 350 12.75 18.02 15.96
N THR A 351 12.90 17.49 14.75
CA THR A 351 12.36 18.08 13.51
C THR A 351 10.83 18.05 13.51
N ASN A 352 10.24 16.94 13.92
CA ASN A 352 8.80 16.79 14.02
C ASN A 352 8.20 17.79 15.04
N GLU A 353 8.83 17.95 16.21
CA GLU A 353 8.43 18.94 17.22
C GLU A 353 8.61 20.38 16.71
N HIS A 354 9.73 20.68 16.04
CA HIS A 354 10.02 22.00 15.48
C HIS A 354 8.98 22.43 14.44
N LEU A 355 8.48 21.50 13.64
CA LEU A 355 7.42 21.74 12.65
C LEU A 355 6.01 21.78 13.27
N GLY A 356 5.89 21.63 14.59
CA GLY A 356 4.62 21.69 15.32
C GLY A 356 3.77 20.42 15.23
N HIS A 357 4.35 19.31 14.76
CA HIS A 357 3.65 18.04 14.63
C HIS A 357 3.59 17.31 15.96
N ARG A 358 2.53 16.51 16.17
CA ARG A 358 2.45 15.64 17.34
C ARG A 358 3.37 14.43 17.15
N VAL A 359 4.29 14.22 18.10
CA VAL A 359 5.13 13.01 18.13
C VAL A 359 4.29 11.84 18.64
N SER A 360 4.01 10.86 17.77
CA SER A 360 3.32 9.61 18.15
C SER A 360 4.25 8.50 18.63
N HIS A 361 5.56 8.71 18.50
CA HIS A 361 6.60 7.73 18.87
C HIS A 361 7.19 8.03 20.27
N LEU A 362 8.02 7.10 20.76
CA LEU A 362 8.75 7.31 22.02
C LEU A 362 9.74 8.46 21.86
N HIS A 363 9.77 9.37 22.83
CA HIS A 363 10.73 10.48 22.79
C HIS A 363 12.15 9.94 23.08
N PRO A 364 13.18 10.48 22.42
CA PRO A 364 14.56 10.13 22.72
C PRO A 364 14.91 10.54 24.16
N VAL A 365 15.97 9.92 24.69
CA VAL A 365 16.44 10.17 26.07
C VAL A 365 16.92 11.61 26.23
N SER A 366 17.55 12.18 25.21
CA SER A 366 17.98 13.58 25.19
C SER A 366 17.01 14.47 24.41
N LYS A 367 16.61 15.59 25.03
CA LYS A 367 15.75 16.62 24.41
C LYS A 367 16.53 17.75 23.75
N THR A 368 17.87 17.77 23.89
CA THR A 368 18.73 18.83 23.36
C THR A 368 19.38 18.39 22.05
N VAL A 369 18.56 17.97 21.09
CA VAL A 369 19.01 17.57 19.76
C VAL A 369 18.50 18.59 18.75
N MET A 370 19.37 19.04 17.84
CA MET A 370 19.00 20.03 16.84
C MET A 370 18.16 19.37 15.73
N PRO A 371 17.06 20.02 15.30
CA PRO A 371 16.27 19.53 14.17
C PRO A 371 17.11 19.55 12.88
N TYR A 372 16.65 18.82 11.87
CA TYR A 372 17.17 18.93 10.51
C TYR A 372 16.74 20.25 9.89
N THR A 373 17.65 20.85 9.12
CA THR A 373 17.35 22.01 8.28
C THR A 373 16.51 21.64 7.05
N GLY A 374 16.57 20.38 6.63
CA GLY A 374 15.76 19.82 5.54
C GLY A 374 16.11 18.36 5.24
N ALA A 375 15.35 17.76 4.31
CA ALA A 375 15.50 16.34 3.96
C ALA A 375 16.88 15.99 3.38
N ALA A 376 17.57 16.93 2.72
CA ALA A 376 18.91 16.70 2.18
C ALA A 376 19.94 16.39 3.28
N GLU A 377 19.83 17.04 4.43
CA GLU A 377 20.70 16.78 5.58
C GLU A 377 20.44 15.39 6.17
N PHE A 378 19.17 14.99 6.27
CA PHE A 378 18.79 13.63 6.68
C PHE A 378 19.32 12.57 5.70
N ILE A 379 19.19 12.78 4.39
CA ILE A 379 19.72 11.88 3.36
C ILE A 379 21.25 11.75 3.49
N ALA A 380 21.96 12.86 3.69
CA ALA A 380 23.41 12.84 3.86
C ALA A 380 23.86 11.98 5.06
N GLU A 381 23.13 12.03 6.18
CA GLU A 381 23.42 11.16 7.34
C GLU A 381 23.12 9.68 7.07
N LEU A 382 22.06 9.37 6.32
CA LEU A 382 21.81 8.00 5.86
C LEU A 382 22.92 7.51 4.93
N ASP A 383 23.44 8.39 4.06
CA ASP A 383 24.53 8.08 3.14
C ASP A 383 25.84 7.78 3.89
N ILE A 384 26.12 8.42 5.05
CA ILE A 384 27.25 8.05 5.94
C ILE A 384 27.13 6.59 6.40
N VAL A 385 25.94 6.20 6.86
CA VAL A 385 25.67 4.84 7.34
C VAL A 385 25.83 3.83 6.20
N ILE A 386 25.23 4.12 5.03
CA ILE A 386 25.31 3.29 3.83
C ILE A 386 26.76 3.12 3.38
N HIS A 387 27.51 4.22 3.25
CA HIS A 387 28.91 4.20 2.81
C HIS A 387 29.79 3.36 3.74
N SER A 388 29.61 3.49 5.06
CA SER A 388 30.35 2.70 6.04
C SER A 388 30.08 1.19 5.88
N LEU A 389 28.83 0.79 5.67
CA LEU A 389 28.47 -0.62 5.44
C LEU A 389 29.11 -1.17 4.16
N GLU A 390 29.08 -0.40 3.08
CA GLU A 390 29.65 -0.80 1.80
C GLU A 390 31.18 -0.93 1.86
N ARG A 391 31.83 -0.03 2.60
CA ARG A 391 33.29 -0.03 2.77
C ARG A 391 33.83 -1.33 3.35
N HIS A 392 33.10 -1.96 4.27
CA HIS A 392 33.50 -3.24 4.86
C HIS A 392 32.74 -4.45 4.26
N GLY A 393 32.11 -4.26 3.10
CA GLY A 393 31.49 -5.34 2.33
C GLY A 393 30.10 -5.79 2.80
N ALA A 394 29.46 -5.07 3.73
CA ALA A 394 28.10 -5.37 4.19
C ALA A 394 27.00 -4.85 3.24
N PHE A 395 27.16 -5.12 1.93
CA PHE A 395 26.23 -4.68 0.88
C PHE A 395 24.78 -5.17 1.09
N TYR A 396 24.57 -6.31 1.76
CA TYR A 396 23.23 -6.79 2.09
C TYR A 396 22.51 -5.91 3.10
N LEU A 397 23.25 -5.21 3.98
CA LEU A 397 22.71 -4.28 4.96
C LEU A 397 22.58 -2.87 4.41
N SER A 398 23.49 -2.46 3.51
CA SER A 398 23.36 -1.16 2.82
C SER A 398 22.17 -1.14 1.85
N ARG A 399 21.85 -2.30 1.27
CA ARG A 399 20.66 -2.52 0.43
C ARG A 399 19.42 -2.84 1.26
N GLY A 400 18.30 -3.14 0.59
CA GLY A 400 17.03 -3.45 1.24
C GLY A 400 16.49 -2.25 2.01
N ARG A 401 16.09 -2.46 3.26
CA ARG A 401 15.38 -1.46 4.08
C ARG A 401 16.15 -0.14 4.26
N MET A 402 17.48 -0.20 4.41
CA MET A 402 18.30 1.01 4.56
C MET A 402 18.24 1.87 3.29
N ARG A 403 18.46 1.26 2.13
CA ARG A 403 18.33 1.93 0.83
C ARG A 403 16.89 2.38 0.54
N GLU A 404 15.89 1.60 0.92
CA GLU A 404 14.48 1.96 0.79
C GLU A 404 14.14 3.20 1.62
N LEU A 405 14.64 3.31 2.85
CA LEU A 405 14.46 4.51 3.69
C LEU A 405 15.12 5.74 3.04
N ARG A 406 16.37 5.61 2.59
CA ARG A 406 17.09 6.69 1.91
C ARG A 406 16.37 7.14 0.64
N ARG A 407 15.88 6.20 -0.17
CA ARG A 407 15.10 6.49 -1.38
C ARG A 407 13.74 7.10 -1.06
N ALA A 408 13.08 6.69 0.03
CA ALA A 408 11.85 7.33 0.49
C ALA A 408 12.09 8.80 0.89
N ALA A 409 13.17 9.10 1.59
CA ALA A 409 13.54 10.47 1.95
C ALA A 409 13.77 11.35 0.71
N GLU A 410 14.40 10.79 -0.33
CA GLU A 410 14.65 11.50 -1.58
C GLU A 410 13.41 11.72 -2.44
N VAL A 411 12.49 10.75 -2.49
CA VAL A 411 11.25 10.86 -3.29
C VAL A 411 10.22 11.76 -2.62
N PHE A 412 10.03 11.61 -1.31
CA PHE A 412 8.93 12.23 -0.58
C PHE A 412 9.36 13.46 0.25
N GLY A 413 10.65 13.58 0.59
CA GLY A 413 11.15 14.66 1.43
C GLY A 413 10.42 14.78 2.78
N PHE A 414 10.45 15.96 3.39
CA PHE A 414 9.69 16.24 4.62
C PHE A 414 8.28 16.77 4.38
N HIS A 415 7.83 16.77 3.12
CA HIS A 415 6.51 17.28 2.72
C HIS A 415 5.60 16.19 2.14
N LEU A 416 6.08 14.94 2.04
CA LEU A 416 5.43 13.78 1.43
C LEU A 416 5.16 13.92 -0.08
N ALA A 417 4.38 14.93 -0.47
CA ALA A 417 3.98 15.18 -1.84
C ALA A 417 3.76 16.68 -2.04
N PRO A 418 4.04 17.23 -3.24
CA PRO A 418 3.57 18.56 -3.58
C PRO A 418 2.04 18.61 -3.46
N LEU A 419 1.55 19.68 -2.82
CA LEU A 419 0.14 20.01 -2.70
C LEU A 419 -0.13 21.15 -3.68
N ASP A 420 -0.87 20.85 -4.75
CA ASP A 420 -1.20 21.83 -5.80
C ASP A 420 -2.51 22.57 -5.50
#